data_AF-A0A3D3LS44-F1
#
_entry.id   AF-A0A3D3LS44-F1
#
_cell.length_a   1.000
_cell.length_b   1.000
_cell.length_c   1.000
_cell.angle_alpha   90.00
_cell.angle_beta   90.00
_cell.angle_gamma   90.00
#
_symmetry.space_group_name_H-M   'P 1'
#
loop_
_entity.id
_entity.type
_entity.pdbx_description
1 polymer ?
#
loop_
_entity_poly.entity_id
_entity_poly.type
_entity_poly.pdbx_seq_one_letter_code
_entity_poly.pdbx_strand_id
1 'polypeptide(L)'
;MKILILLFAFVVVSGCSKMEEKKTKSPSDLTGQNNQTQENPHSFDTKTGTGDDKQATELGKQADDAYATYKNEKSEQNKLDAINKNLAAGMYFMYDADLPPRDKYKPALKFFRAVLELDPNNQDAKTNKEKIEEIYEMMGKPIPQ
;
A
#
# COMPACT_ATOMS: atom_id res chain seq x y z
N MET A 1 24.40 -39.90 17.20
CA MET A 1 25.77 -39.77 16.67
C MET A 1 26.06 -38.28 16.41
N LYS A 2 27.33 -37.84 16.38
CA LYS A 2 27.70 -36.43 16.14
C LYS A 2 28.18 -36.25 14.69
N ILE A 3 27.41 -35.52 13.88
CA ILE A 3 27.68 -35.17 12.48
C ILE A 3 27.05 -33.79 12.24
N LEU A 4 27.65 -32.82 11.55
CA LEU A 4 29.06 -32.53 11.28
C LEU A 4 29.15 -31.02 10.99
N ILE A 5 30.17 -30.34 11.50
CA ILE A 5 30.33 -28.90 11.23
C ILE A 5 30.84 -28.71 9.79
N LEU A 6 30.12 -27.92 8.98
CA LEU A 6 30.60 -27.40 7.71
C LEU A 6 30.64 -25.87 7.80
N LEU A 7 31.84 -25.31 7.66
CA LEU A 7 32.05 -23.87 7.71
C LEU A 7 31.52 -23.22 6.43
N PHE A 8 30.71 -22.18 6.56
CA PHE A 8 30.42 -21.28 5.44
C PHE A 8 31.49 -20.19 5.41
N ALA A 9 32.23 -20.09 4.30
CA ALA A 9 33.38 -19.19 4.19
C ALA A 9 32.94 -17.73 4.01
N PHE A 10 33.47 -16.84 4.84
CA PHE A 10 33.26 -15.40 4.73
C PHE A 10 34.14 -14.83 3.61
N VAL A 11 33.55 -14.47 2.46
CA VAL A 11 34.26 -13.80 1.36
C VAL A 11 34.03 -12.30 1.48
N VAL A 12 35.02 -11.58 2.00
CA VAL A 12 34.98 -10.11 2.13
C VAL A 12 35.44 -9.46 0.82
N VAL A 13 34.52 -8.81 0.11
CA VAL A 13 34.81 -8.07 -1.12
C VAL A 13 35.24 -6.64 -0.81
N SER A 14 36.53 -6.44 -0.56
CA SER A 14 37.13 -5.11 -0.32
C SER A 14 37.38 -4.35 -1.64
N GLY A 15 36.34 -3.72 -2.20
CA GLY A 15 36.40 -2.98 -3.47
C GLY A 15 36.58 -1.47 -3.31
N CYS A 16 37.80 -0.99 -3.04
CA CYS A 16 38.09 0.46 -3.02
C CYS A 16 38.50 1.00 -4.40
N SER A 17 37.55 1.64 -5.11
CA SER A 17 37.85 2.37 -6.36
C SER A 17 38.18 3.84 -6.08
N LYS A 18 39.47 4.19 -6.14
CA LYS A 18 39.97 5.56 -6.02
C LYS A 18 39.96 6.25 -7.40
N MET A 19 39.34 7.42 -7.52
CA MET A 19 39.46 8.29 -8.69
C MET A 19 39.88 9.72 -8.29
N GLU A 20 41.04 10.13 -8.79
CA GLU A 20 41.41 11.51 -9.09
C GLU A 20 41.28 11.63 -10.62
N GLU A 21 40.91 12.74 -11.27
CA GLU A 21 40.94 14.18 -10.93
C GLU A 21 39.66 14.85 -11.57
N LYS A 22 39.47 16.14 -11.89
CA LYS A 22 40.29 17.36 -12.02
C LYS A 22 39.43 18.64 -11.91
N LYS A 23 40.07 19.77 -11.64
CA LYS A 23 39.69 21.16 -12.01
C LYS A 23 38.46 21.84 -11.35
N THR A 24 38.78 22.63 -10.34
CA THR A 24 37.99 23.74 -9.79
C THR A 24 37.62 24.83 -10.82
N LYS A 25 36.37 25.30 -10.80
CA LYS A 25 35.98 26.73 -10.90
C LYS A 25 34.70 26.97 -10.08
N SER A 26 34.45 28.22 -9.71
CA SER A 26 33.47 28.68 -8.71
C SER A 26 33.19 30.19 -8.96
N PRO A 27 32.19 30.86 -8.35
CA PRO A 27 30.83 30.44 -7.98
C PRO A 27 29.73 31.38 -8.53
N SER A 28 28.58 30.85 -8.96
CA SER A 28 27.32 31.61 -9.05
C SER A 28 26.09 30.70 -9.02
N ASP A 29 24.92 31.30 -8.80
CA ASP A 29 23.59 30.73 -9.08
C ASP A 29 23.15 29.52 -8.24
N LEU A 30 23.05 29.72 -6.92
CA LEU A 30 22.22 28.91 -6.02
C LEU A 30 20.71 29.15 -6.26
N THR A 31 20.23 28.88 -7.48
CA THR A 31 18.80 28.91 -7.81
C THR A 31 18.26 27.49 -7.81
N GLY A 32 18.30 26.86 -6.63
CA GLY A 32 17.85 25.48 -6.43
C GLY A 32 16.33 25.33 -6.53
N GLN A 33 15.78 25.33 -7.75
CA GLN A 33 14.45 24.78 -8.01
C GLN A 33 14.51 23.26 -7.82
N ASN A 34 14.48 22.84 -6.56
CA ASN A 34 14.06 21.51 -6.20
C ASN A 34 12.58 21.38 -6.57
N ASN A 35 12.31 20.93 -7.79
CA ASN A 35 11.00 20.42 -8.18
C ASN A 35 10.78 19.10 -7.43
N GLN A 36 10.52 19.20 -6.12
CA GLN A 36 9.55 18.31 -5.51
C GLN A 36 8.28 18.47 -6.33
N THR A 37 7.86 17.41 -7.02
CA THR A 37 6.51 17.32 -7.55
C THR A 37 5.59 17.34 -6.33
N GLN A 38 5.15 18.53 -5.93
CA GLN A 38 4.09 18.72 -4.97
C GLN A 38 2.79 18.32 -5.68
N GLU A 39 2.62 17.01 -5.86
CA GLU A 39 1.34 16.41 -6.25
C GLU A 39 0.33 16.86 -5.20
N ASN A 40 -0.50 17.83 -5.58
CA ASN A 40 -1.50 18.43 -4.71
C ASN A 40 -2.76 17.55 -4.82
N PRO A 41 -2.90 16.48 -4.00
CA PRO A 41 -3.66 15.29 -4.38
C PRO A 41 -5.10 15.37 -3.85
N HIS A 42 -5.62 16.60 -3.76
CA HIS A 42 -6.92 16.95 -3.21
C HIS A 42 -7.73 17.85 -4.16
N SER A 43 -7.56 17.63 -5.47
CA SER A 43 -8.76 17.59 -6.32
C SER A 43 -9.53 16.32 -5.96
N PHE A 44 -10.33 16.39 -4.88
CA PHE A 44 -11.27 15.35 -4.48
C PHE A 44 -12.36 15.30 -5.55
N ASP A 45 -12.13 14.50 -6.59
CA ASP A 45 -12.92 14.56 -7.82
C ASP A 45 -14.37 14.20 -7.53
N THR A 46 -15.27 15.19 -7.60
CA THR A 46 -16.69 15.08 -7.26
C THR A 46 -17.48 14.37 -8.37
N LYS A 47 -16.89 13.32 -8.93
CA LYS A 47 -17.52 12.40 -9.86
C LYS A 47 -18.67 11.70 -9.12
N THR A 48 -19.90 12.06 -9.48
CA THR A 48 -21.10 11.35 -9.06
C THR A 48 -21.14 10.01 -9.78
N GLY A 49 -20.47 9.01 -9.22
CA GLY A 49 -20.45 7.64 -9.74
C GLY A 49 -21.86 7.06 -9.84
N THR A 50 -22.06 6.20 -10.83
CA THR A 50 -23.37 5.63 -11.21
C THR A 50 -23.99 4.73 -10.14
N GLY A 51 -23.19 4.17 -9.23
CA GLY A 51 -23.67 3.38 -8.08
C GLY A 51 -23.88 1.89 -8.37
N ASP A 52 -23.75 1.42 -9.61
CA ASP A 52 -23.64 0.00 -9.99
C ASP A 52 -22.24 -0.27 -10.55
N ASP A 53 -21.31 -0.62 -9.66
CA ASP A 53 -19.97 -1.07 -10.07
C ASP A 53 -19.83 -2.58 -9.86
N LYS A 54 -19.84 -3.30 -10.98
CA LYS A 54 -19.74 -4.76 -11.01
C LYS A 54 -18.34 -5.27 -10.69
N GLN A 55 -17.30 -4.49 -10.99
CA GLN A 55 -15.93 -4.86 -10.67
C GLN A 55 -15.64 -4.63 -9.18
N ALA A 56 -16.16 -3.56 -8.58
CA ALA A 56 -16.13 -3.35 -7.15
C ALA A 56 -16.89 -4.47 -6.41
N THR A 57 -18.07 -4.85 -6.90
CA THR A 57 -18.87 -5.96 -6.36
C THR A 57 -18.10 -7.29 -6.39
N GLU A 58 -17.51 -7.64 -7.54
CA GLU A 58 -16.76 -8.89 -7.71
C GLU A 58 -15.46 -8.91 -6.89
N LEU A 59 -14.64 -7.85 -6.94
CA LEU A 59 -13.40 -7.76 -6.16
C LEU A 59 -13.67 -7.78 -4.65
N GLY A 60 -14.72 -7.09 -4.20
CA GLY A 60 -15.15 -7.12 -2.80
C GLY A 60 -15.57 -8.50 -2.34
N LYS A 61 -16.29 -9.26 -3.18
CA LYS A 61 -16.64 -10.66 -2.92
C LYS A 61 -15.40 -11.56 -2.87
N GLN A 62 -14.48 -11.43 -3.83
CA GLN A 62 -13.25 -12.23 -3.86
C GLN A 62 -12.36 -11.97 -2.63
N ALA A 63 -12.28 -10.72 -2.16
CA ALA A 63 -11.58 -10.36 -0.93
C ALA A 63 -12.20 -11.02 0.31
N ASP A 64 -13.54 -11.00 0.44
CA ASP A 64 -14.26 -11.62 1.55
C ASP A 64 -14.17 -13.16 1.51
N ASP A 65 -14.36 -13.78 0.36
CA ASP A 65 -14.26 -15.24 0.18
C ASP A 65 -12.84 -15.74 0.56
N ALA A 66 -11.79 -15.04 0.09
CA ALA A 66 -10.41 -15.39 0.40
C ALA A 66 -10.08 -15.20 1.89
N TYR A 67 -10.58 -14.12 2.50
CA TYR A 67 -10.41 -13.87 3.93
C TYR A 67 -11.10 -14.95 4.79
N ALA A 68 -12.33 -15.33 4.43
CA ALA A 68 -13.04 -16.44 5.07
C ALA A 68 -12.31 -17.79 4.89
N THR A 69 -11.78 -18.04 3.69
CA THR A 69 -11.00 -19.25 3.36
C THR A 69 -9.72 -19.32 4.20
N TYR A 70 -9.01 -18.21 4.38
CA TYR A 70 -7.91 -18.14 5.33
C TYR A 70 -8.35 -18.37 6.77
N LYS A 71 -9.44 -17.75 7.25
CA LYS A 71 -9.92 -17.95 8.64
C LYS A 71 -10.27 -19.40 8.95
N ASN A 72 -10.75 -20.15 7.96
CA ASN A 72 -11.09 -21.57 8.08
C ASN A 72 -9.86 -22.49 8.00
N GLU A 73 -9.06 -22.38 6.93
CA GLU A 73 -7.99 -23.35 6.60
C GLU A 73 -6.60 -22.94 7.11
N LYS A 74 -6.37 -21.64 7.29
CA LYS A 74 -5.15 -21.03 7.87
C LYS A 74 -3.82 -21.41 7.23
N SER A 75 -3.83 -21.88 5.98
CA SER A 75 -2.60 -22.10 5.20
C SER A 75 -1.93 -20.76 4.84
N GLU A 76 -0.60 -20.76 4.69
CA GLU A 76 0.13 -19.56 4.26
C GLU A 76 -0.25 -19.13 2.83
N GLN A 77 -0.58 -20.09 1.95
CA GLN A 77 -1.06 -19.79 0.60
C GLN A 77 -2.40 -19.03 0.65
N ASN A 78 -3.32 -19.43 1.52
CA ASN A 78 -4.61 -18.75 1.69
C ASN A 78 -4.42 -17.40 2.39
N LYS A 79 -3.42 -17.27 3.27
CA LYS A 79 -3.05 -16.00 3.91
C LYS A 79 -2.58 -14.98 2.87
N LEU A 80 -1.68 -15.39 1.99
CA LEU A 80 -1.17 -14.56 0.89
C LEU A 80 -2.27 -14.20 -0.12
N ASP A 81 -3.14 -15.16 -0.46
CA ASP A 81 -4.31 -14.91 -1.32
C ASP A 81 -5.29 -13.90 -0.69
N ALA A 82 -5.59 -14.04 0.60
CA ALA A 82 -6.40 -13.09 1.35
C ALA A 82 -5.77 -11.69 1.41
N ILE A 83 -4.46 -11.58 1.71
CA ILE A 83 -3.72 -10.31 1.68
C ILE A 83 -3.85 -9.65 0.30
N ASN A 84 -3.52 -10.37 -0.76
CA ASN A 84 -3.48 -9.83 -2.13
C ASN A 84 -4.86 -9.36 -2.60
N LYS A 85 -5.91 -10.15 -2.38
CA LYS A 85 -7.29 -9.81 -2.80
C LYS A 85 -7.88 -8.67 -1.97
N ASN A 86 -7.62 -8.62 -0.66
CA ASN A 86 -8.07 -7.50 0.18
C ASN A 86 -7.32 -6.21 -0.17
N LEU A 87 -6.01 -6.27 -0.46
CA LEU A 87 -5.26 -5.09 -0.91
C LEU A 87 -5.79 -4.57 -2.26
N ALA A 88 -5.99 -5.47 -3.24
CA ALA A 88 -6.52 -5.11 -4.56
C ALA A 88 -7.95 -4.53 -4.49
N ALA A 89 -8.84 -5.14 -3.71
CA ALA A 89 -10.19 -4.60 -3.49
C ALA A 89 -10.15 -3.25 -2.76
N GLY A 90 -9.31 -3.10 -1.73
CA GLY A 90 -9.12 -1.85 -1.01
C GLY A 90 -8.71 -0.70 -1.92
N MET A 91 -7.71 -0.93 -2.79
CA MET A 91 -7.27 0.07 -3.77
C MET A 91 -8.35 0.37 -4.81
N TYR A 92 -9.01 -0.65 -5.38
CA TYR A 92 -10.04 -0.45 -6.40
C TYR A 92 -11.22 0.37 -5.87
N PHE A 93 -11.74 0.04 -4.68
CA PHE A 93 -12.81 0.82 -4.04
C PHE A 93 -12.38 2.25 -3.73
N MET A 94 -11.12 2.48 -3.33
CA MET A 94 -10.63 3.82 -2.97
C MET A 94 -10.41 4.73 -4.19
N TYR A 95 -9.87 4.19 -5.27
CA TYR A 95 -9.40 4.97 -6.42
C TYR A 95 -10.29 4.80 -7.65
N ASP A 96 -10.43 3.57 -8.16
CA ASP A 96 -10.91 3.30 -9.52
C ASP A 96 -12.44 3.21 -9.66
N ALA A 97 -13.15 2.70 -8.65
CA ALA A 97 -14.57 2.34 -8.76
C ALA A 97 -15.49 3.51 -9.17
N ASP A 98 -16.58 3.26 -9.90
CA ASP A 98 -17.57 4.29 -10.27
C ASP A 98 -18.68 4.46 -9.20
N LEU A 99 -18.25 4.55 -7.94
CA LEU A 99 -19.09 4.71 -6.76
C LEU A 99 -18.93 6.12 -6.15
N PRO A 100 -19.97 6.70 -5.54
CA PRO A 100 -19.84 7.95 -4.79
C PRO A 100 -18.94 7.75 -3.54
N PRO A 101 -18.22 8.78 -3.06
CA PRO A 101 -17.19 8.63 -2.03
C PRO A 101 -17.64 7.95 -0.72
N ARG A 102 -18.92 8.09 -0.34
CA ARG A 102 -19.50 7.44 0.85
C ARG A 102 -19.50 5.91 0.77
N ASP A 103 -19.67 5.39 -0.45
CA ASP A 103 -19.78 3.97 -0.75
C ASP A 103 -18.43 3.38 -1.19
N LYS A 104 -17.46 4.23 -1.55
CA LYS A 104 -16.04 3.89 -1.73
C LYS A 104 -15.32 3.61 -0.42
N TYR A 105 -15.32 4.57 0.50
CA TYR A 105 -14.32 4.57 1.59
C TYR A 105 -14.62 3.56 2.71
N LYS A 106 -15.89 3.26 2.99
CA LYS A 106 -16.24 2.25 4.00
C LYS A 106 -15.74 0.84 3.62
N PRO A 107 -16.03 0.28 2.44
CA PRO A 107 -15.47 -1.02 2.04
C PRO A 107 -13.95 -0.98 1.87
N ALA A 108 -13.37 0.08 1.29
CA ALA A 108 -11.91 0.20 1.19
C ALA A 108 -11.22 0.11 2.57
N LEU A 109 -11.73 0.83 3.57
CA LEU A 109 -11.23 0.81 4.95
C LEU A 109 -11.31 -0.58 5.59
N LYS A 110 -12.43 -1.31 5.38
CA LYS A 110 -12.59 -2.70 5.81
C LYS A 110 -11.50 -3.59 5.22
N PHE A 111 -11.27 -3.51 3.90
CA PHE A 111 -10.29 -4.37 3.24
C PHE A 111 -8.85 -4.06 3.64
N PHE A 112 -8.46 -2.77 3.79
CA PHE A 112 -7.13 -2.44 4.32
C PHE A 112 -6.93 -2.92 5.77
N ARG A 113 -7.96 -2.88 6.62
CA ARG A 113 -7.89 -3.48 7.96
C ARG A 113 -7.73 -5.00 7.92
N ALA A 114 -8.43 -5.68 7.01
CA ALA A 114 -8.28 -7.13 6.80
C ALA A 114 -6.86 -7.50 6.34
N VAL A 115 -6.21 -6.67 5.49
CA VAL A 115 -4.78 -6.82 5.16
C VAL A 115 -3.91 -6.68 6.41
N LEU A 116 -4.12 -5.62 7.20
CA LEU A 116 -3.30 -5.31 8.38
C LEU A 116 -3.45 -6.32 9.53
N GLU A 117 -4.54 -7.08 9.59
CA GLU A 117 -4.69 -8.21 10.52
C GLU A 117 -3.81 -9.42 10.13
N LEU A 118 -3.43 -9.54 8.86
CA LEU A 118 -2.62 -10.65 8.33
C LEU A 118 -1.14 -10.26 8.12
N ASP A 119 -0.91 -9.02 7.68
CA ASP A 119 0.40 -8.38 7.53
C ASP A 119 0.38 -6.99 8.20
N PRO A 120 0.69 -6.91 9.51
CA PRO A 120 0.81 -5.64 10.23
C PRO A 120 1.92 -4.71 9.75
N ASN A 121 2.74 -5.14 8.77
CA ASN A 121 3.80 -4.35 8.15
C ASN A 121 3.46 -3.85 6.75
N ASN A 122 2.28 -4.18 6.22
CA ASN A 122 1.85 -3.76 4.89
C ASN A 122 1.74 -2.24 4.77
N GLN A 123 2.70 -1.59 4.12
CA GLN A 123 2.79 -0.13 4.11
C GLN A 123 1.70 0.51 3.25
N ASP A 124 1.27 -0.15 2.18
CA ASP A 124 0.18 0.34 1.33
C ASP A 124 -1.15 0.34 2.09
N ALA A 125 -1.46 -0.74 2.81
CA ALA A 125 -2.67 -0.81 3.63
C ALA A 125 -2.65 0.18 4.80
N LYS A 126 -1.49 0.45 5.44
CA LYS A 126 -1.37 1.52 6.45
C LYS A 126 -1.72 2.89 5.87
N THR A 127 -0.98 3.27 4.83
CA THR A 127 -1.05 4.60 4.20
C THR A 127 -2.46 4.89 3.66
N ASN A 128 -3.11 3.90 3.03
CA ASN A 128 -4.46 4.08 2.49
C ASN A 128 -5.56 4.01 3.57
N LYS A 129 -5.38 3.20 4.63
CA LYS A 129 -6.28 3.23 5.81
C LYS A 129 -6.22 4.59 6.51
N GLU A 130 -5.01 5.11 6.79
CA GLU A 130 -4.80 6.42 7.40
C GLU A 130 -5.44 7.54 6.59
N LYS A 131 -5.17 7.59 5.29
CA LYS A 131 -5.78 8.57 4.35
C LYS A 131 -7.32 8.49 4.28
N ILE A 132 -7.92 7.32 4.50
CA ILE A 132 -9.39 7.21 4.61
C ILE A 132 -9.88 7.70 5.98
N GLU A 133 -9.17 7.39 7.06
CA GLU A 133 -9.52 7.82 8.42
C GLU A 133 -9.45 9.35 8.54
N GLU A 134 -8.44 10.00 7.95
CA GLU A 134 -8.36 11.47 7.75
C GLU A 134 -9.58 12.04 7.00
N ILE A 135 -10.05 11.37 5.94
CA ILE A 135 -11.23 11.80 5.18
C ILE A 135 -12.51 11.72 6.04
N TYR A 136 -12.65 10.73 6.92
CA TYR A 136 -13.76 10.68 7.87
C TYR A 136 -13.70 11.83 8.89
N GLU A 137 -12.52 12.15 9.40
CA GLU A 137 -12.31 13.30 10.31
C GLU A 137 -12.61 14.63 9.63
N MET A 138 -12.11 14.88 8.41
CA MET A 138 -12.41 16.08 7.62
C MET A 138 -13.91 16.22 7.29
N MET A 139 -14.63 15.11 7.11
CA MET A 139 -16.08 15.12 6.93
C MET A 139 -16.87 15.37 8.23
N GLY A 140 -16.22 15.45 9.39
CA GLY A 140 -16.85 15.51 10.71
C GLY A 140 -17.68 14.26 11.02
N LYS A 141 -17.17 13.07 10.68
CA LYS A 141 -17.91 11.78 10.83
C LYS A 141 -17.10 10.78 11.64
N PRO A 142 -17.77 9.93 12.43
CA PRO A 142 -17.07 8.83 13.10
C PRO A 142 -16.46 7.89 12.05
N ILE A 143 -15.19 7.54 12.26
CA ILE A 143 -14.52 6.47 11.52
C ILE A 143 -15.33 5.17 11.71
N PRO A 144 -15.82 4.55 10.61
CA PRO A 144 -16.52 3.27 10.72
C PRO A 144 -15.65 2.22 11.40
N GLN A 145 -16.28 1.26 12.07
CA GLN A 145 -15.64 0.03 12.54
C GLN A 145 -15.81 -1.05 11.45
#